data_AF-C5KLF6-F1
#
_entry.id   AF-C5KLF6-F1
#
_cell.length_a   1.000
_cell.length_b   1.000
_cell.length_c   1.000
_cell.angle_alpha   90.00
_cell.angle_beta   90.00
_cell.angle_gamma   90.00
#
_symmetry.space_group_name_H-M   'P 1'
#
loop_
_entity.id
_entity.type
_entity.pdbx_description
1 polymer ?
#
loop_
_entity_poly.entity_id
_entity_poly.type
_entity_poly.pdbx_seq_one_letter_code
_entity_poly.pdbx_strand_id
1 'polypeptide(L)'
;MVPDAGSDDAVFASAVIAPIVGVDLGMEMQRLYLEVEKRDAFNKKVSIMRAKLQRWASKTGIVDVEEKARVIYGAVIDAAQVEGMSGEWINFLAKHLAKQVIVSIRSQGIEWPINRHEDLHNALELFLVGKTGEMGSGDGSGGGVKAGGSRNDYKVK
;
A
#
# COMPACT_ATOMS: atom_id res chain seq x y z
N MET A 1 21.49 23.60 1.88
CA MET A 1 20.39 23.29 0.95
C MET A 1 20.11 21.79 1.07
N VAL A 2 18.95 21.43 1.60
CA VAL A 2 18.46 20.05 1.62
C VAL A 2 17.92 19.78 0.21
N PRO A 3 18.26 18.66 -0.46
CA PRO A 3 17.68 18.35 -1.76
C PRO A 3 16.18 18.10 -1.59
N ASP A 4 15.39 18.80 -2.41
CA ASP A 4 13.94 18.70 -2.47
C ASP A 4 13.51 17.24 -2.70
N ALA A 5 12.78 16.67 -1.74
CA ALA A 5 12.11 15.39 -1.90
C ALA A 5 10.93 15.43 -2.92
N GLY A 6 10.72 16.57 -3.58
CA GLY A 6 9.59 16.82 -4.49
C GLY A 6 9.78 16.36 -5.94
N SER A 7 10.96 15.85 -6.31
CA SER A 7 11.26 15.43 -7.70
C SER A 7 10.60 14.10 -8.07
N ASP A 8 10.67 13.12 -7.17
CA ASP A 8 10.43 11.72 -7.52
C ASP A 8 8.94 11.39 -7.54
N ASP A 9 8.16 12.08 -6.72
CA ASP A 9 6.72 11.91 -6.61
C ASP A 9 5.97 12.61 -7.76
N ALA A 10 6.54 13.71 -8.28
CA ALA A 10 5.98 14.41 -9.43
C ALA A 10 5.93 13.54 -10.69
N VAL A 11 6.86 12.59 -10.83
CA VAL A 11 6.88 11.63 -11.95
C VAL A 11 5.65 10.73 -11.95
N PHE A 12 5.04 10.46 -10.79
CA PHE A 12 3.89 9.55 -10.66
C PHE A 12 2.54 10.26 -10.50
N ALA A 13 2.51 11.57 -10.28
CA ALA A 13 1.34 12.29 -9.78
C ALA A 13 0.32 12.80 -10.84
N SER A 14 0.59 12.70 -12.14
CA SER A 14 -0.03 13.61 -13.14
C SER A 14 -0.80 12.96 -14.32
N ALA A 15 -1.27 11.71 -14.23
CA ALA A 15 -2.06 11.14 -15.33
C ALA A 15 -3.23 10.28 -14.87
N VAL A 16 -4.39 10.48 -15.51
CA VAL A 16 -5.47 9.48 -15.54
C VAL A 16 -4.91 8.28 -16.30
N ILE A 17 -4.56 7.23 -15.57
CA ILE A 17 -3.89 6.05 -16.10
C ILE A 17 -4.94 5.00 -16.41
N ALA A 18 -4.94 4.49 -17.65
CA ALA A 18 -5.84 3.42 -18.01
C ALA A 18 -5.50 2.13 -17.21
N PRO A 19 -6.50 1.39 -16.72
CA PRO A 19 -6.26 0.18 -15.95
C PRO A 19 -5.53 -0.88 -16.78
N ILE A 20 -4.68 -1.64 -16.12
CA ILE A 20 -3.95 -2.76 -16.74
C ILE A 20 -4.94 -3.89 -17.06
N VAL A 21 -5.38 -3.97 -18.32
CA VAL A 21 -6.32 -5.00 -18.78
C VAL A 21 -5.71 -6.40 -18.63
N GLY A 22 -6.45 -7.30 -17.98
CA GLY A 22 -6.06 -8.70 -17.81
C GLY A 22 -5.09 -8.97 -16.65
N VAL A 23 -4.73 -7.96 -15.86
CA VAL A 23 -4.07 -8.18 -14.57
C VAL A 23 -5.06 -7.93 -13.45
N ASP A 24 -5.41 -9.01 -12.76
CA ASP A 24 -6.26 -8.93 -11.57
C ASP A 24 -5.44 -8.45 -10.36
N LEU A 25 -5.33 -7.13 -10.23
CA LEU A 25 -4.71 -6.46 -9.09
C LEU A 25 -5.69 -6.30 -7.94
N GLY A 26 -6.98 -6.08 -8.20
CA GLY A 26 -8.02 -5.92 -7.17
C GLY A 26 -8.08 -7.11 -6.23
N MET A 27 -8.19 -8.33 -6.77
CA MET A 27 -8.17 -9.54 -5.93
C MET A 27 -6.86 -9.71 -5.15
N GLU A 28 -5.71 -9.28 -5.67
CA GLU A 28 -4.45 -9.39 -4.92
C GLU A 28 -4.31 -8.32 -3.83
N MET A 29 -4.84 -7.12 -4.06
CA MET A 29 -4.94 -6.08 -3.05
C MET A 29 -5.87 -6.55 -1.92
N GLN A 30 -7.05 -7.07 -2.26
CA GLN A 30 -8.00 -7.64 -1.30
C GLN A 30 -7.37 -8.76 -0.47
N ARG A 31 -6.67 -9.70 -1.12
CA ARG A 31 -5.94 -10.79 -0.43
C ARG A 31 -4.81 -10.27 0.45
N LEU A 32 -4.07 -9.25 0.00
CA LEU A 32 -3.02 -8.64 0.79
C LEU A 32 -3.63 -8.05 2.07
N TYR A 33 -4.73 -7.32 1.97
CA TYR A 33 -5.39 -6.72 3.14
C TYR A 33 -5.98 -7.75 4.12
N LEU A 34 -6.71 -8.75 3.60
CA LEU A 34 -7.39 -9.74 4.44
C LEU A 34 -6.46 -10.80 5.02
N GLU A 35 -5.50 -11.31 4.24
CA GLU A 35 -4.77 -12.54 4.58
C GLU A 35 -3.37 -12.29 5.16
N VAL A 36 -2.90 -11.03 5.19
CA VAL A 36 -1.54 -10.71 5.61
C VAL A 36 -1.52 -10.10 7.01
N GLU A 37 -0.83 -10.77 7.91
CA GLU A 37 -0.52 -10.30 9.28
C GLU A 37 0.98 -10.40 9.60
N LYS A 38 1.75 -10.99 8.68
CA LYS A 38 3.18 -11.29 8.87
C LYS A 38 3.98 -10.81 7.67
N ARG A 39 5.22 -10.38 7.94
CA ARG A 39 6.19 -9.93 6.93
C ARG A 39 6.33 -10.92 5.76
N ASP A 40 6.45 -12.21 6.03
CA ASP A 40 6.65 -13.21 4.98
C ASP A 40 5.42 -13.37 4.08
N ALA A 41 4.22 -13.30 4.66
CA ALA A 41 2.97 -13.34 3.90
C ALA A 41 2.82 -12.09 3.03
N PHE A 42 3.17 -10.91 3.56
CA PHE A 42 3.19 -9.64 2.82
C PHE A 42 4.12 -9.74 1.62
N ASN A 43 5.38 -10.11 1.86
CA ASN A 43 6.40 -10.24 0.82
C ASN A 43 5.97 -11.24 -0.26
N LYS A 44 5.34 -12.35 0.13
CA LYS A 44 4.82 -13.35 -0.81
C LYS A 44 3.73 -12.76 -1.70
N LYS A 45 2.74 -12.06 -1.15
CA LYS A 45 1.65 -11.43 -1.93
C LYS A 45 2.18 -10.33 -2.85
N VAL A 46 3.06 -9.46 -2.35
CA VAL A 46 3.71 -8.43 -3.17
C VAL A 46 4.53 -9.05 -4.31
N SER A 47 5.22 -10.16 -4.06
CA SER A 47 5.94 -10.90 -5.12
C SER A 47 5.02 -11.48 -6.19
N ILE A 48 3.81 -11.92 -5.84
CA ILE A 48 2.81 -12.40 -6.80
C ILE A 48 2.34 -11.26 -7.70
N MET A 49 1.98 -10.11 -7.11
CA MET A 49 1.58 -8.92 -7.87
C MET A 49 2.69 -8.47 -8.81
N ARG A 50 3.94 -8.41 -8.33
CA ARG A 50 5.11 -8.10 -9.16
C ARG A 50 5.20 -9.03 -10.36
N ALA A 51 5.06 -10.34 -10.17
CA ALA A 51 5.13 -11.31 -11.27
C ALA A 51 4.02 -11.10 -12.32
N LYS A 52 2.80 -10.74 -11.88
CA LYS A 52 1.71 -10.42 -12.81
C LYS A 52 2.01 -9.15 -13.60
N LEU A 53 2.46 -8.10 -12.93
CA LEU A 53 2.84 -6.83 -13.56
C LEU A 53 3.99 -7.00 -14.54
N GLN A 54 5.00 -7.82 -14.20
CA GLN A 54 6.11 -8.17 -15.10
C GLN A 54 5.62 -8.86 -16.37
N ARG A 55 4.70 -9.83 -16.25
CA ARG A 55 4.11 -10.53 -17.41
C ARG A 55 3.29 -9.60 -18.30
N TRP A 56 2.61 -8.62 -17.72
CA TRP A 56 1.92 -7.60 -18.51
C TRP A 56 2.92 -6.66 -19.21
N ALA A 57 3.90 -6.17 -18.44
CA ALA A 57 4.89 -5.21 -18.91
C ALA A 57 5.82 -5.75 -20.01
N SER A 58 5.96 -7.07 -20.13
CA SER A 58 6.66 -7.74 -21.24
C SER A 58 5.81 -7.96 -22.49
N LYS A 59 4.47 -7.88 -22.38
CA LYS A 59 3.54 -8.06 -23.49
C LYS A 59 3.00 -6.74 -24.06
N THR A 60 3.09 -5.67 -23.28
CA THR A 60 2.64 -4.34 -23.71
C THR A 60 3.58 -3.74 -24.76
N GLY A 61 3.00 -3.03 -25.74
CA GLY A 61 3.72 -2.27 -26.75
C GLY A 61 4.29 -0.94 -26.26
N ILE A 62 4.07 -0.58 -24.99
CA ILE A 62 4.64 0.64 -24.39
C ILE A 62 6.17 0.49 -24.37
N VAL A 63 6.85 1.30 -25.18
CA VAL A 63 8.31 1.33 -25.29
C VAL A 63 8.90 2.26 -24.23
N ASP A 64 8.25 3.40 -23.98
CA ASP A 64 8.70 4.33 -22.96
C ASP A 64 8.57 3.73 -21.56
N VAL A 65 9.68 3.75 -20.83
CA VAL A 65 9.75 3.10 -19.53
C VAL A 65 9.17 3.99 -18.43
N GLU A 66 9.23 5.31 -18.59
CA GLU A 66 8.61 6.22 -17.64
C GLU A 66 7.09 6.11 -17.72
N GLU A 67 6.53 6.13 -18.93
CA GLU A 67 5.12 5.85 -19.17
C GLU A 67 4.72 4.47 -18.60
N LYS A 68 5.52 3.43 -18.85
CA LYS A 68 5.26 2.09 -18.30
C LYS A 68 5.27 2.07 -16.76
N ALA A 69 6.21 2.77 -16.12
CA ALA A 69 6.28 2.88 -14.67
C ALA A 69 5.06 3.62 -14.11
N ARG A 70 4.64 4.72 -14.76
CA ARG A 70 3.41 5.45 -14.41
C ARG A 70 2.20 4.54 -14.52
N VAL A 71 2.05 3.79 -15.61
CA VAL A 71 0.91 2.89 -15.79
C VAL A 71 0.83 1.85 -14.67
N ILE A 72 1.95 1.25 -14.28
CA ILE A 72 1.99 0.30 -13.16
C ILE A 72 1.62 0.97 -11.85
N TYR A 73 2.17 2.15 -11.58
CA TYR A 73 1.87 2.91 -10.38
C TYR A 73 0.36 3.19 -10.26
N GLY A 74 -0.23 3.82 -11.29
CA GLY A 74 -1.65 4.15 -11.29
C GLY A 74 -2.54 2.93 -11.16
N ALA A 75 -2.23 1.84 -11.87
CA ALA A 75 -3.02 0.61 -11.78
C ALA A 75 -3.04 0.00 -10.38
N VAL A 76 -1.97 0.14 -9.59
CA VAL A 76 -1.95 -0.32 -8.19
C VAL A 76 -2.78 0.62 -7.30
N ILE A 77 -2.70 1.94 -7.51
CA ILE A 77 -3.53 2.91 -6.79
C ILE A 77 -5.02 2.67 -7.07
N ASP A 78 -5.40 2.56 -8.35
CA ASP A 78 -6.78 2.36 -8.77
C ASP A 78 -7.33 1.05 -8.23
N ALA A 79 -6.54 -0.03 -8.29
CA ALA A 79 -6.93 -1.32 -7.71
C ALA A 79 -7.17 -1.23 -6.20
N ALA A 80 -6.35 -0.46 -5.48
CA ALA A 80 -6.55 -0.22 -4.05
C ALA A 80 -7.86 0.54 -3.80
N GLN A 81 -8.12 1.59 -4.57
CA GLN A 81 -9.32 2.42 -4.45
C GLN A 81 -10.61 1.65 -4.73
N VAL A 82 -10.62 0.79 -5.75
CA VAL A 82 -11.76 -0.09 -6.08
C VAL A 82 -12.12 -0.99 -4.89
N GLU A 83 -11.10 -1.49 -4.17
CA GLU A 83 -11.28 -2.32 -2.98
C GLU A 83 -11.52 -1.51 -1.70
N GLY A 84 -11.73 -0.19 -1.81
CA GLY A 84 -11.97 0.70 -0.67
C GLY A 84 -10.75 0.90 0.23
N MET A 85 -9.55 0.59 -0.25
CA MET A 85 -8.31 0.73 0.50
C MET A 85 -7.77 2.15 0.37
N SER A 86 -7.35 2.70 1.50
CA SER A 86 -6.68 4.00 1.55
C SER A 86 -5.48 3.94 2.51
N GLY A 87 -4.55 4.88 2.34
CA GLY A 87 -3.37 5.01 3.20
C GLY A 87 -2.06 5.16 2.43
N GLU A 88 -1.07 5.76 3.09
CA GLU A 88 0.24 6.04 2.50
C GLU A 88 0.99 4.78 2.07
N TRP A 89 0.75 3.64 2.74
CA TRP A 89 1.35 2.34 2.40
C TRP A 89 1.09 1.92 0.95
N ILE A 90 -0.05 2.32 0.37
CA ILE A 90 -0.41 2.02 -1.02
C ILE A 90 0.55 2.74 -1.98
N ASN A 91 0.91 3.99 -1.68
CA ASN A 91 1.87 4.76 -2.49
C ASN A 91 3.26 4.10 -2.45
N PHE A 92 3.72 3.69 -1.26
CA PHE A 92 5.00 2.98 -1.12
C PHE A 92 4.99 1.64 -1.88
N LEU A 93 3.89 0.89 -1.80
CA LEU A 93 3.72 -0.38 -2.49
C LEU A 93 3.68 -0.20 -4.02
N ALA A 94 2.92 0.78 -4.52
CA ALA A 94 2.82 1.10 -5.94
C ALA A 94 4.18 1.52 -6.51
N LYS A 95 4.91 2.40 -5.82
CA LYS A 95 6.28 2.80 -6.17
C LYS A 95 7.21 1.58 -6.20
N HIS A 96 7.16 0.73 -5.17
CA HIS A 96 7.99 -0.47 -5.11
C HIS A 96 7.73 -1.41 -6.30
N LEU A 97 6.47 -1.70 -6.60
CA LEU A 97 6.09 -2.59 -7.70
C LEU A 97 6.52 -2.02 -9.05
N ALA A 98 6.26 -0.74 -9.32
CA ALA A 98 6.67 -0.07 -10.55
C ALA A 98 8.20 -0.15 -10.73
N LYS A 99 8.97 0.23 -9.70
CA LYS A 99 10.44 0.16 -9.72
C LYS A 99 10.96 -1.25 -10.00
N GLN A 100 10.43 -2.26 -9.30
CA GLN A 100 10.88 -3.66 -9.44
C GLN A 100 10.57 -4.23 -10.83
N VAL A 101 9.39 -3.94 -11.36
CA VAL A 101 9.00 -4.39 -12.71
C VAL A 101 9.90 -3.75 -13.76
N ILE A 102 10.14 -2.43 -13.66
CA ILE A 102 11.02 -1.73 -14.59
C ILE A 102 12.45 -2.26 -14.52
N VAL A 103 13.03 -2.42 -13.33
CA VAL A 103 14.38 -2.99 -13.16
C VAL A 103 14.47 -4.40 -13.74
N SER A 104 13.42 -5.21 -13.62
CA SER A 104 13.44 -6.57 -14.19
C SER A 104 13.35 -6.62 -15.70
N ILE A 105 12.91 -5.53 -16.35
CA ILE A 105 12.73 -5.45 -17.81
C ILE A 105 13.83 -4.62 -18.46
N ARG A 106 14.39 -3.63 -17.74
CA ARG A 106 15.58 -2.87 -18.14
C ARG A 106 16.84 -3.59 -17.67
N SER A 107 17.56 -4.19 -18.61
CA SER A 107 18.99 -4.45 -18.44
C SER A 107 19.87 -3.20 -18.70
N GLN A 108 19.32 -2.05 -19.13
CA GLN A 108 20.13 -0.83 -19.41
C GLN A 108 19.34 0.48 -19.15
N GLY A 109 19.87 1.37 -18.30
CA GLY A 109 19.82 2.81 -18.59
C GLY A 109 19.13 3.81 -17.65
N ILE A 110 18.53 3.45 -16.51
CA ILE A 110 18.14 4.45 -15.49
C ILE A 110 18.65 4.05 -14.12
N GLU A 111 19.62 4.81 -13.60
CA GLU A 111 19.96 4.82 -12.18
C GLU A 111 18.85 5.53 -11.41
N TRP A 112 17.90 4.74 -10.92
CA TRP A 112 17.04 5.18 -9.82
C TRP A 112 17.77 4.89 -8.52
N PRO A 113 17.98 5.85 -7.60
CA PRO A 113 18.57 5.58 -6.29
C PRO A 113 17.89 4.39 -5.60
N ILE A 114 18.69 3.34 -5.41
CA ILE A 114 18.24 2.01 -4.98
C ILE A 114 18.16 2.03 -3.46
N ASN A 115 16.95 2.18 -2.92
CA ASN A 115 16.63 1.59 -1.62
C ASN A 115 15.41 0.66 -1.74
N ARG A 116 15.59 -0.37 -2.56
CA ARG A 116 14.57 -1.40 -2.90
C ARG A 116 13.93 -2.09 -1.70
N HIS A 117 14.66 -2.16 -0.59
CA HIS A 117 14.21 -2.78 0.65
C HIS A 117 13.46 -1.81 1.57
N GLU A 118 13.72 -0.51 1.46
CA GLU A 118 13.14 0.52 2.32
C GLU A 118 11.68 0.78 1.94
N ASP A 119 11.36 0.96 0.66
CA ASP A 119 9.98 1.18 0.21
C ASP A 119 9.04 0.04 0.63
N LEU A 120 9.51 -1.21 0.53
CA LEU A 120 8.71 -2.38 0.91
C LEU A 120 8.58 -2.53 2.43
N HIS A 121 9.64 -2.18 3.17
CA HIS A 121 9.63 -2.16 4.62
C HIS A 121 8.66 -1.11 5.15
N ASN A 122 8.77 0.13 4.64
CA ASN A 122 7.88 1.24 5.00
C ASN A 122 6.43 0.93 4.63
N ALA A 123 6.18 0.33 3.46
CA ALA A 123 4.85 -0.13 3.08
C ALA A 123 4.30 -1.17 4.07
N LEU A 124 5.13 -2.12 4.51
CA LEU A 124 4.71 -3.12 5.50
C LEU A 124 4.42 -2.50 6.86
N GLU A 125 5.29 -1.62 7.35
CA GLU A 125 5.09 -0.95 8.65
C GLU A 125 3.80 -0.14 8.66
N LEU A 126 3.59 0.70 7.64
CA LEU A 126 2.38 1.50 7.49
C LEU A 126 1.13 0.62 7.29
N PHE A 127 1.24 -0.49 6.56
CA PHE A 127 0.16 -1.47 6.40
C PHE A 127 -0.25 -2.09 7.74
N LEU A 128 0.73 -2.52 8.55
CA LEU A 128 0.46 -3.11 9.86
C LEU A 128 -0.14 -2.08 10.83
N VAL A 129 0.34 -0.83 10.79
CA VAL A 129 -0.23 0.28 11.58
C VAL A 129 -1.68 0.57 11.17
N GLY A 130 -1.96 0.66 9.86
CA GLY A 130 -3.33 0.86 9.36
C GLY A 130 -4.28 -0.26 9.80
N LYS A 131 -3.87 -1.52 9.62
CA LYS A 131 -4.68 -2.69 9.99
C LYS A 131 -4.96 -2.78 11.49
N THR A 132 -3.97 -2.44 12.32
CA THR A 132 -4.12 -2.44 13.79
C THR A 132 -4.96 -1.26 14.29
N GLY A 133 -4.87 -0.09 13.65
CA GLY A 133 -5.75 1.06 13.94
C GLY A 133 -7.23 0.79 13.64
N GLU A 134 -7.51 0.05 12.57
CA GLU A 134 -8.88 -0.38 12.22
C GLU A 134 -9.42 -1.44 13.18
N MET A 135 -8.58 -2.39 13.63
CA MET A 135 -8.96 -3.36 14.67
C MET A 135 -9.15 -2.72 16.05
N GLY A 136 -8.45 -1.62 16.36
CA GLY A 136 -8.56 -0.89 17.63
C GLY A 136 -9.76 0.05 17.73
N SER A 137 -10.47 0.27 16.62
CA SER A 137 -11.66 1.14 16.56
C SER A 137 -12.98 0.38 16.77
N GLY A 138 -12.89 -0.89 17.16
CA GLY A 138 -14.03 -1.72 17.57
C GLY A 138 -14.55 -1.33 18.95
N ASP A 139 -15.58 -0.51 18.95
CA ASP A 139 -16.54 -0.21 20.02
C ASP A 139 -16.44 -1.07 21.30
N GLY A 140 -15.77 -0.53 22.32
CA GLY A 140 -15.97 -0.91 23.73
C GLY A 140 -17.31 -0.38 24.26
N SER A 141 -18.38 -0.46 23.49
CA SER A 141 -19.76 -0.22 23.94
C SER A 141 -20.27 -1.46 24.68
N GLY A 142 -19.53 -1.84 25.74
CA GLY A 142 -19.99 -2.76 26.77
C GLY A 142 -20.95 -2.01 27.68
N GLY A 143 -22.25 -2.18 27.43
CA GLY A 143 -23.32 -1.68 28.29
C GLY A 143 -23.15 -2.15 29.73
N GLY A 144 -22.67 -1.25 30.59
CA GLY A 144 -22.71 -1.34 32.04
C GLY A 144 -23.72 -0.35 32.59
N VAL A 145 -24.86 -0.88 33.02
CA VAL A 145 -26.03 -0.19 33.56
C VAL A 145 -25.73 0.77 34.72
N LYS A 146 -26.34 1.98 34.62
CA LYS A 146 -26.80 2.93 35.65
C LYS A 146 -26.01 3.04 36.97
N ALA A 147 -25.43 4.23 37.16
CA ALA A 147 -25.27 4.84 38.47
C ALA A 147 -26.63 4.94 39.20
N GLY A 148 -26.89 4.01 40.11
CA GLY A 148 -27.92 4.08 41.14
C GLY A 148 -27.26 4.46 42.46
N GLY A 149 -27.61 5.63 43.00
CA GLY A 149 -26.94 6.20 44.18
C GLY A 149 -27.33 5.57 45.51
N SER A 150 -26.61 5.97 46.56
CA SER A 150 -27.20 6.14 47.90
C SER A 150 -26.37 7.11 48.73
N ARG A 151 -27.09 7.93 49.50
CA ARG A 151 -26.63 8.96 50.43
C ARG A 151 -25.89 8.38 51.64
N ASN A 152 -25.04 9.24 52.23
CA ASN A 152 -24.64 9.39 53.64
C ASN A 152 -24.35 8.14 54.49
N ASP A 153 -23.21 8.16 55.20
CA ASP A 153 -23.26 8.39 56.64
C ASP A 153 -21.87 8.73 57.23
N TYR A 154 -21.88 9.71 58.12
CA TYR A 154 -20.76 10.12 58.96
C TYR A 154 -20.36 8.99 59.92
N LYS A 155 -19.06 8.85 60.21
CA LYS A 155 -18.64 8.37 61.52
C LYS A 155 -17.32 8.98 61.97
N VAL A 156 -17.46 9.87 62.94
CA VAL A 156 -16.46 10.25 63.94
C VAL A 156 -16.03 9.00 64.71
N LYS A 157 -14.73 8.84 64.92
CA LYS A 157 -14.14 8.35 66.16
C LYS A 157 -12.69 8.80 66.27
#